data_AF-A0A7L9TZB2-F1
#
_entry.id   AF-A0A7L9TZB2-F1
#
_cell.length_a   1.000
_cell.length_b   1.000
_cell.length_c   1.000
_cell.angle_alpha   90.00
_cell.angle_beta   90.00
_cell.angle_gamma   90.00
#
_symmetry.space_group_name_H-M   'P 1'
#
loop_
_entity.id
_entity.type
_entity.pdbx_description
1 polymer ?
#
loop_
_entity_poly.entity_id
_entity_poly.type
_entity_poly.pdbx_seq_one_letter_code
_entity_poly.pdbx_strand_id
1 'polypeptide(L)'
;MSKQSQAVTTTVAEQQPQSLYVIGPVANALEQANAHIRAGYVFDTNLPVEFFGATGMMSFTLKLGSPTERFIEAAKVATAEAMQVQEVQRQRDIERAAAELVAARDRAAAQAAIQAKVKAAEAELAALKAAAGAA
;
A
#
# COMPACT_ATOMS: atom_id res chain seq x y z
N MET A 1 21.85 -65.05 20.94
CA MET A 1 20.63 -64.57 20.27
C MET A 1 20.43 -63.11 20.61
N SER A 2 21.01 -62.20 19.83
CA SER A 2 20.88 -60.74 20.04
C SER A 2 19.55 -60.26 19.46
N LYS A 3 18.66 -59.80 20.33
CA LYS A 3 17.46 -59.08 19.93
C LYS A 3 17.86 -57.64 19.57
N GLN A 4 17.92 -57.34 18.28
CA GLN A 4 18.00 -55.96 17.78
C GLN A 4 16.71 -55.24 18.19
N SER A 5 16.85 -54.28 19.09
CA SER A 5 15.81 -53.32 19.44
C SER A 5 15.64 -52.37 18.26
N GLN A 6 14.64 -52.59 17.42
CA GLN A 6 14.27 -51.65 16.37
C GLN A 6 13.67 -50.40 17.03
N ALA A 7 14.35 -49.27 16.88
CA ALA A 7 13.82 -47.97 17.23
C ALA A 7 12.65 -47.65 16.29
N VAL A 8 11.43 -47.66 16.83
CA VAL A 8 10.25 -47.18 16.10
C VAL A 8 10.31 -45.66 16.07
N THR A 9 10.84 -45.11 14.99
CA THR A 9 10.76 -43.67 14.71
C THR A 9 9.35 -43.37 14.23
N THR A 10 8.42 -43.11 15.16
CA THR A 10 7.11 -42.58 14.81
C THR A 10 7.30 -41.16 14.29
N THR A 11 7.29 -40.98 12.97
CA THR A 11 7.08 -39.66 12.36
C THR A 11 5.67 -39.23 12.75
N VAL A 12 5.55 -38.48 13.85
CA VAL A 12 4.33 -37.75 14.17
C VAL A 12 4.12 -36.79 13.00
N ALA A 13 3.21 -37.13 12.09
CA ALA A 13 2.71 -36.16 11.14
C ALA A 13 2.25 -34.95 11.96
N GLU A 14 2.81 -33.78 11.67
CA GLU A 14 2.62 -32.54 12.43
C GLU A 14 1.14 -32.14 12.38
N GLN A 15 0.34 -32.69 13.30
CA GLN A 15 -1.09 -32.44 13.35
C GLN A 15 -1.28 -31.01 13.83
N GLN A 16 -1.88 -30.18 13.00
CA GLN A 16 -2.24 -28.82 13.37
C GLN A 16 -3.20 -28.86 14.57
N PRO A 17 -2.92 -28.11 15.65
CA PRO A 17 -3.79 -28.08 16.82
C PRO A 17 -5.13 -27.46 16.46
N GLN A 18 -6.23 -28.01 17.00
CA GLN A 18 -7.59 -27.52 16.73
C GLN A 18 -7.83 -26.11 17.27
N SER A 19 -7.12 -25.73 18.33
CA SER A 19 -7.17 -24.40 18.92
C SER A 19 -5.79 -23.95 19.39
N LEU A 20 -5.59 -22.63 19.40
CA LEU A 20 -4.39 -21.95 19.84
C LEU A 20 -4.79 -20.81 20.78
N TYR A 21 -4.20 -20.77 21.97
CA TYR A 21 -4.34 -19.62 22.87
C TYR A 21 -3.10 -18.74 22.72
N VAL A 22 -3.31 -17.46 22.41
CA VAL A 22 -2.24 -16.48 22.24
C VAL A 22 -2.36 -15.44 23.33
N ILE A 23 -1.25 -15.18 24.03
CA ILE A 23 -1.13 -14.11 25.01
C ILE A 23 0.22 -13.42 24.84
N GLY A 24 0.21 -12.08 24.83
CA GLY A 24 1.45 -11.32 24.76
C GLY A 24 1.21 -9.82 24.57
N PRO A 25 2.29 -9.04 24.41
CA PRO A 25 2.18 -7.64 24.01
C PRO A 25 1.34 -7.51 22.74
N VAL A 26 0.48 -6.49 22.67
CA VAL A 26 -0.55 -6.35 21.63
C VAL A 26 -0.01 -6.49 20.20
N ALA A 27 1.09 -5.80 19.88
CA ALA A 27 1.68 -5.85 18.55
C ALA A 27 2.10 -7.29 18.20
N ASN A 28 2.85 -7.94 19.09
CA ASN A 28 3.36 -9.31 18.88
C ASN A 28 2.21 -10.33 18.80
N ALA A 29 1.18 -10.17 19.62
CA ALA A 29 0.01 -11.04 19.61
C ALA A 29 -0.72 -10.93 18.27
N LEU A 30 -0.95 -9.72 17.75
CA LEU A 30 -1.58 -9.51 16.44
C LEU A 30 -0.71 -10.03 15.28
N GLU A 31 0.61 -9.90 15.37
CA GLU A 31 1.53 -10.48 14.37
C GLU A 31 1.44 -12.01 14.36
N GLN A 32 1.42 -12.66 15.53
CA GLN A 32 1.20 -14.10 15.63
C GLN A 32 -0.18 -14.50 15.08
N ALA A 33 -1.24 -13.74 15.40
CA ALA A 33 -2.56 -13.98 14.87
C ALA A 33 -2.58 -13.95 13.34
N ASN A 34 -1.92 -12.96 12.72
CA ASN A 34 -1.83 -12.87 11.26
C ASN A 34 -1.18 -14.10 10.63
N ALA A 35 -0.10 -14.62 11.24
CA ALA A 35 0.55 -15.83 10.76
C ALA A 35 -0.39 -17.05 10.85
N HIS A 36 -1.07 -17.22 11.98
CA HIS A 36 -2.00 -18.33 12.17
C HIS A 36 -3.26 -18.21 11.29
N ILE A 37 -3.76 -17.00 11.06
CA ILE A 37 -4.91 -16.78 10.15
C ILE A 37 -4.58 -17.22 8.72
N ARG A 38 -3.36 -16.93 8.24
CA ARG A 38 -2.88 -17.44 6.94
C ARG A 38 -2.77 -18.96 6.90
N ALA A 39 -2.58 -19.60 8.05
CA ALA A 39 -2.57 -21.06 8.20
C ALA A 39 -3.99 -21.67 8.36
N GLY A 40 -5.05 -20.87 8.24
CA GLY A 40 -6.44 -21.34 8.32
C GLY A 40 -7.07 -21.28 9.70
N TYR A 41 -6.51 -20.48 10.61
CA TYR A 41 -7.14 -20.22 11.90
C TYR A 41 -8.06 -19.00 11.85
N VAL A 42 -9.08 -18.97 12.71
CA VAL A 42 -9.99 -17.84 12.90
C VAL A 42 -10.12 -17.54 14.39
N PHE A 43 -10.45 -16.30 14.75
CA PHE A 43 -10.79 -15.97 16.13
C PHE A 43 -12.00 -16.77 16.58
N ASP A 44 -11.92 -17.36 17.77
CA ASP A 44 -13.04 -18.07 18.34
C ASP A 44 -14.09 -17.07 18.84
N THR A 45 -15.23 -17.01 18.16
CA THR A 45 -16.34 -16.11 18.50
C THR A 45 -17.01 -16.43 19.84
N ASN A 46 -16.74 -17.62 20.39
CA ASN A 46 -17.29 -18.03 21.68
C ASN A 46 -16.43 -17.60 22.87
N LEU A 47 -15.19 -17.19 22.62
CA LEU A 47 -14.24 -16.76 23.66
C LEU A 47 -13.88 -15.29 23.44
N PRO A 48 -13.93 -14.45 24.49
CA PRO A 48 -13.64 -13.03 24.33
C PRO A 48 -12.16 -12.81 24.00
N VAL A 49 -11.90 -11.72 23.27
CA VAL A 49 -10.57 -11.13 23.18
C VAL A 49 -10.40 -10.19 24.38
N GLU A 50 -9.37 -10.40 25.17
CA GLU A 50 -9.10 -9.58 26.35
C GLU A 50 -7.93 -8.63 26.08
N PHE A 51 -8.12 -7.36 26.41
CA PHE A 51 -7.07 -6.35 26.36
C PHE A 51 -6.77 -5.86 27.77
N PHE A 52 -5.54 -6.06 28.21
CA PHE A 52 -5.06 -5.66 29.53
C PHE A 52 -4.44 -4.26 29.44
N GLY A 53 -5.27 -3.22 29.53
CA GLY A 53 -4.84 -1.83 29.32
C GLY A 53 -3.71 -1.34 30.22
N ALA A 54 -3.59 -1.90 31.44
CA ALA A 54 -2.50 -1.57 32.36
C ALA A 54 -1.12 -2.10 31.91
N THR A 55 -1.08 -3.19 31.15
CA THR A 55 0.16 -3.85 30.73
C THR A 55 0.41 -3.79 29.23
N GLY A 56 -0.58 -3.34 28.44
CA GLY A 56 -0.53 -3.39 26.99
C GLY A 56 -0.49 -4.83 26.44
N MET A 57 -0.96 -5.80 27.21
CA MET A 57 -1.08 -7.18 26.77
C MET A 57 -2.45 -7.46 26.18
N MET A 58 -2.53 -8.49 25.36
CA MET A 58 -3.77 -9.00 24.81
C MET A 58 -3.77 -10.52 24.87
N SER A 59 -4.94 -11.11 25.11
CA SER A 59 -5.16 -12.55 24.99
C SER A 59 -6.36 -12.87 24.10
N PHE A 60 -6.26 -13.95 23.34
CA PHE A 60 -7.37 -14.46 22.52
C PHE A 60 -7.15 -15.93 22.16
N THR A 61 -8.23 -16.58 21.75
CA THR A 61 -8.20 -17.96 21.23
C THR A 61 -8.47 -17.96 19.74
N LEU A 62 -7.64 -18.69 19.01
CA LEU A 62 -7.84 -19.02 17.61
C LEU A 62 -8.25 -20.49 17.49
N LYS A 63 -9.09 -20.82 16.50
CA LYS A 63 -9.47 -22.19 16.17
C LYS A 63 -9.25 -22.46 14.70
N LEU A 64 -8.92 -23.71 14.37
CA LEU A 64 -8.83 -24.13 12.98
C LEU A 64 -10.22 -24.08 12.37
N GLY A 65 -10.39 -23.32 11.29
CA GLY A 65 -11.70 -23.15 10.67
C GLY A 65 -11.69 -22.15 9.53
N SER A 66 -12.78 -22.11 8.77
CA SER A 66 -12.97 -21.12 7.72
C SER A 66 -13.70 -19.88 8.27
N PRO A 67 -13.36 -18.67 7.80
CA PRO A 67 -14.19 -17.50 8.04
C PRO A 67 -15.57 -17.74 7.44
N THR A 68 -16.61 -17.27 8.12
CA THR A 68 -17.97 -17.36 7.59
C THR A 68 -18.12 -16.48 6.34
N GLU A 69 -19.03 -16.85 5.45
CA GLU A 69 -19.29 -16.13 4.20
C GLU A 69 -19.54 -14.63 4.44
N ARG A 70 -20.23 -14.28 5.52
CA ARG A 70 -20.46 -12.89 5.95
C ARG A 70 -19.15 -12.09 6.07
N PHE A 71 -18.11 -12.66 6.69
CA PHE A 71 -16.83 -11.98 6.87
C PHE A 71 -16.00 -11.95 5.58
N ILE A 72 -16.17 -12.94 4.72
CA ILE A 72 -15.58 -12.94 3.37
C ILE A 72 -16.18 -11.80 2.55
N GLU A 73 -17.49 -11.65 2.52
CA GLU A 73 -18.17 -10.56 1.82
C GLU A 73 -17.80 -9.19 2.39
N ALA A 74 -17.76 -9.05 3.72
CA ALA A 74 -17.31 -7.81 4.35
C ALA A 74 -15.87 -7.43 3.92
N ALA A 75 -14.96 -8.41 3.84
CA ALA A 75 -13.59 -8.18 3.38
C ALA A 75 -13.53 -7.77 1.89
N LYS A 76 -14.37 -8.35 1.04
CA LYS A 76 -14.51 -7.94 -0.37
C LYS A 76 -14.99 -6.50 -0.49
N VAL A 77 -16.02 -6.11 0.28
CA VAL A 77 -16.53 -4.74 0.30
C VAL A 77 -15.43 -3.76 0.73
N ALA A 78 -14.74 -4.03 1.83
CA ALA A 78 -13.65 -3.19 2.31
C ALA A 78 -12.51 -3.05 1.26
N THR A 79 -12.21 -4.13 0.54
CA THR A 79 -11.22 -4.12 -0.54
C THR A 79 -11.68 -3.26 -1.70
N ALA A 80 -12.94 -3.40 -2.12
CA ALA A 80 -13.53 -2.63 -3.21
C ALA A 80 -13.57 -1.12 -2.87
N GLU A 81 -13.94 -0.76 -1.64
CA GLU A 81 -13.91 0.61 -1.14
C GLU A 81 -12.49 1.19 -1.17
N ALA A 82 -11.49 0.43 -0.70
CA ALA A 82 -10.10 0.85 -0.75
C ALA A 82 -9.61 1.08 -2.20
N MET A 83 -10.00 0.21 -3.13
CA MET A 83 -9.70 0.39 -4.56
C MET A 83 -10.36 1.63 -5.15
N GLN A 84 -11.60 1.95 -4.76
CA GLN A 84 -12.28 3.17 -5.21
C GLN A 84 -11.54 4.43 -4.73
N VAL A 85 -11.10 4.46 -3.48
CA VAL A 85 -10.31 5.58 -2.95
C VAL A 85 -8.99 5.74 -3.73
N GLN A 86 -8.30 4.63 -4.01
CA GLN A 86 -7.08 4.67 -4.81
C GLN A 86 -7.33 5.18 -6.23
N GLU A 87 -8.44 4.80 -6.86
CA GLU A 87 -8.80 5.24 -8.20
C GLU A 87 -9.11 6.75 -8.25
N VAL A 88 -9.84 7.27 -7.26
CA VAL A 88 -10.08 8.72 -7.13
C VAL A 88 -8.76 9.49 -6.96
N GLN A 89 -7.84 8.98 -6.14
CA GLN A 89 -6.53 9.58 -5.96
C GLN A 89 -5.74 9.61 -7.28
N ARG A 90 -5.74 8.48 -8.00
CA ARG A 90 -5.08 8.34 -9.31
C ARG A 90 -5.63 9.34 -10.33
N GLN A 91 -6.96 9.50 -10.41
CA GLN A 91 -7.58 10.46 -11.33
C GLN A 91 -7.15 11.90 -11.02
N ARG A 92 -7.14 12.29 -9.73
CA ARG A 92 -6.65 13.61 -9.31
C ARG A 92 -5.19 13.84 -9.69
N ASP A 93 -4.35 12.84 -9.52
CA ASP A 93 -2.94 12.94 -9.88
C ASP A 93 -2.75 13.09 -11.40
N ILE A 94 -3.58 12.42 -12.22
CA ILE A 94 -3.58 12.57 -13.67
C ILE A 94 -4.07 13.95 -14.09
N GLU A 95 -5.17 14.44 -13.52
CA GLU A 95 -5.69 15.78 -13.81
C GLU A 95 -4.67 16.86 -13.46
N ARG A 96 -4.00 16.73 -12.31
CA ARG A 96 -2.91 17.63 -11.93
C ARG A 96 -1.76 17.59 -12.92
N ALA A 97 -1.29 16.40 -13.30
CA ALA A 97 -0.21 16.24 -14.27
C ALA A 97 -0.58 16.82 -15.65
N ALA A 98 -1.82 16.60 -16.10
CA ALA A 98 -2.32 17.15 -17.35
C ALA A 98 -2.37 18.70 -17.32
N ALA A 99 -2.85 19.28 -16.22
CA ALA A 99 -2.88 20.74 -16.03
C ALA A 99 -1.46 21.34 -16.04
N GLU A 100 -0.50 20.67 -15.39
CA GLU A 100 0.91 21.10 -15.40
C GLU A 100 1.52 21.07 -16.80
N LEU A 101 1.22 20.03 -17.59
CA LEU A 101 1.69 19.92 -18.98
C LEU A 101 1.12 21.02 -19.87
N VAL A 102 -0.18 21.33 -19.75
CA VAL A 102 -0.81 22.43 -20.48
C VAL A 102 -0.19 23.76 -20.09
N ALA A 103 -0.06 24.04 -18.79
CA ALA A 103 0.56 25.27 -18.30
C ALA A 103 2.04 25.39 -18.70
N ALA A 104 2.78 24.29 -18.80
CA ALA A 104 4.17 24.28 -19.30
C ALA A 104 4.23 24.61 -20.79
N ARG A 105 3.34 24.01 -21.60
CA ARG A 105 3.23 24.31 -23.04
C ARG A 105 2.91 25.78 -23.29
N ASP A 106 1.93 26.33 -22.57
CA ASP A 106 1.50 27.73 -22.76
C ASP A 106 2.62 28.71 -22.38
N ARG A 107 3.35 28.43 -21.29
CA ARG A 107 4.55 29.20 -20.92
C ARG A 107 5.63 29.13 -22.00
N ALA A 108 5.90 27.95 -22.55
CA ALA A 108 6.89 27.79 -23.61
C ALA A 108 6.50 28.56 -24.89
N ALA A 109 5.22 28.52 -25.28
CA ALA A 109 4.72 29.27 -26.43
C ALA A 109 4.81 30.79 -26.22
N ALA A 110 4.45 31.28 -25.03
CA ALA A 110 4.58 32.70 -24.67
C ALA A 110 6.04 33.16 -24.70
N GLN A 111 6.96 32.36 -24.14
CA GLN A 111 8.39 32.64 -24.18
C GLN A 111 8.93 32.68 -25.61
N ALA A 112 8.54 31.73 -26.46
CA ALA A 112 8.94 31.72 -27.87
C ALA A 112 8.46 32.97 -28.62
N ALA A 113 7.22 33.42 -28.37
CA ALA A 113 6.67 34.64 -28.96
C ALA A 113 7.42 35.91 -28.50
N ILE A 114 7.78 35.97 -27.21
CA ILE A 114 8.58 37.08 -26.66
C ILE A 114 9.98 37.10 -27.29
N GLN A 115 10.65 35.95 -27.37
CA GLN A 115 11.98 35.84 -27.98
C GLN A 115 11.97 36.23 -29.46
N ALA A 116 10.92 35.87 -30.21
CA ALA A 116 10.78 36.29 -31.59
C ALA A 116 10.68 37.82 -31.73
N LYS A 117 9.91 38.48 -30.84
CA LYS A 117 9.80 39.95 -30.83
C LYS A 117 11.11 40.63 -30.45
N VAL A 118 11.84 40.10 -29.45
CA VAL A 118 13.16 40.64 -29.05
C VAL A 118 14.14 40.56 -30.21
N LYS A 119 14.24 39.41 -30.89
CA LYS A 119 15.12 39.26 -32.05
C LYS A 119 14.76 40.21 -33.20
N ALA A 120 13.48 40.42 -33.46
CA ALA A 120 13.03 41.37 -34.48
C ALA A 120 13.43 42.82 -34.12
N ALA A 121 13.20 43.23 -32.87
CA ALA A 121 13.57 44.57 -32.39
C ALA A 121 15.10 44.79 -32.37
N GLU A 122 15.88 43.77 -32.01
CA GLU A 122 17.35 43.83 -32.08
C GLU A 122 17.86 44.01 -33.51
N ALA A 123 17.25 43.33 -34.48
CA ALA A 123 17.58 43.47 -35.90
C ALA A 123 17.24 44.89 -36.42
N GLU A 124 16.08 45.42 -36.07
CA GLU A 124 15.69 46.80 -36.41
C GLU A 124 16.64 47.83 -35.80
N LEU A 125 17.00 47.67 -34.52
CA LEU A 125 17.91 48.55 -33.83
C LEU A 125 19.33 48.50 -34.43
N ALA A 126 19.79 47.33 -34.84
CA ALA A 126 21.07 47.17 -35.54
C ALA A 126 21.06 47.88 -36.91
N ALA A 127 19.97 47.76 -37.67
CA ALA A 127 19.81 48.46 -38.94
C ALA A 127 19.77 49.99 -38.77
N LEU A 128 19.05 50.50 -37.76
CA LEU A 128 19.02 51.93 -37.45
C LEU A 128 20.39 52.46 -37.02
N LYS A 129 21.15 51.70 -36.22
CA LYS A 129 22.52 52.07 -35.84
C LYS A 129 23.47 52.11 -37.03
N ALA A 130 23.36 51.14 -37.95
CA ALA A 130 24.16 51.12 -39.17
C ALA A 130 23.84 52.32 -40.07
N ALA A 131 22.55 52.68 -40.20
CA ALA A 131 22.12 53.87 -40.95
C ALA A 131 22.59 55.19 -40.31
N ALA A 132 22.55 55.28 -38.97
CA ALA A 132 22.96 56.48 -38.24
C ALA A 132 24.48 56.68 -38.18
N GLY A 133 25.27 55.59 -38.26
CA GLY A 133 26.74 55.67 -38.33
C GLY A 133 27.31 55.90 -39.72
N ALA A 134 26.45 55.87 -40.77
CA ALA A 134 26.82 56.13 -42.15
C ALA A 134 26.49 57.56 -42.62
N ALA A 135 25.94 58.40 -41.72
CA ALA A 135 25.69 59.83 -41.93
C ALA A 135 26.79 60.67 -41.24
#